data_AF-A0A150XCI7-F1
#
_entry.id   AF-A0A150XCI7-F1
#
_cell.length_a   1.000
_cell.length_b   1.000
_cell.length_c   1.000
_cell.angle_alpha   90.00
_cell.angle_beta   90.00
_cell.angle_gamma   90.00
#
_symmetry.space_group_name_H-M   'P 1'
#
loop_
_entity.id
_entity.type
_entity.pdbx_description
1 polymer ?
#
loop_
_entity_poly.entity_id
_entity_poly.type
_entity_poly.pdbx_seq_one_letter_code
_entity_poly.pdbx_strand_id
1 'polypeptide(L)'
;MNNTAKIITGVVAGAAAGLITGVLMAPDSGKKTRKKIAKGTKELVSTANEAISEKMDLAKEKYSETMETAKGKYNSSLETAAEKTKNGVDKASKALHA
;
A
#
# COMPACT_ATOMS: atom_id res chain seq x y z
N MET A 1 -7.91 -1.68 -21.57
CA MET A 1 -7.90 -0.92 -20.29
C MET A 1 -7.47 -1.82 -19.13
N ASN A 2 -6.36 -2.56 -19.27
CA ASN A 2 -6.11 -3.75 -18.44
C ASN A 2 -5.01 -3.51 -17.39
N ASN A 3 -4.29 -2.39 -17.48
CA ASN A 3 -3.17 -2.08 -16.59
C ASN A 3 -3.65 -1.50 -15.25
N THR A 4 -4.65 -0.62 -15.25
CA THR A 4 -5.23 -0.08 -14.01
C THR A 4 -5.82 -1.18 -13.14
N ALA A 5 -6.57 -2.12 -13.75
CA ALA A 5 -7.10 -3.27 -13.04
C ALA A 5 -5.98 -4.14 -12.44
N LYS A 6 -4.93 -4.45 -13.20
CA LYS A 6 -3.77 -5.21 -12.71
C LYS A 6 -3.04 -4.53 -11.57
N ILE A 7 -2.86 -3.20 -11.63
CA ILE A 7 -2.23 -2.43 -10.55
C ILE A 7 -3.09 -2.47 -9.29
N ILE A 8 -4.40 -2.22 -9.40
CA ILE A 8 -5.32 -2.28 -8.26
C ILE A 8 -5.32 -3.69 -7.65
N THR A 9 -5.40 -4.73 -8.47
CA THR A 9 -5.33 -6.12 -8.00
C THR A 9 -3.99 -6.42 -7.32
N GLY A 10 -2.88 -5.94 -7.85
CA GLY A 10 -1.55 -6.09 -7.24
C GLY A 10 -1.45 -5.40 -5.89
N VAL A 11 -2.00 -4.20 -5.75
CA VAL A 11 -2.03 -3.46 -4.47
C VAL A 11 -2.89 -4.18 -3.44
N VAL A 12 -4.10 -4.63 -3.83
CA VAL A 12 -5.00 -5.35 -2.92
C VAL A 12 -4.38 -6.68 -2.48
N ALA A 13 -3.83 -7.44 -3.43
CA ALA A 13 -3.15 -8.70 -3.13
C ALA A 13 -1.92 -8.49 -2.23
N GLY A 14 -1.13 -7.45 -2.50
CA GLY A 14 0.03 -7.09 -1.68
C GLY A 14 -0.35 -6.65 -0.26
N ALA A 15 -1.41 -5.86 -0.11
CA ALA A 15 -1.92 -5.45 1.21
C ALA A 15 -2.45 -6.65 2.01
N ALA A 16 -3.25 -7.53 1.38
CA ALA A 16 -3.76 -8.73 2.03
C ALA A 16 -2.62 -9.67 2.44
N ALA A 17 -1.67 -9.93 1.53
CA ALA A 17 -0.49 -10.75 1.83
C ALA A 17 0.38 -10.13 2.93
N GLY A 18 0.54 -8.80 2.93
CA GLY A 18 1.27 -8.07 3.96
C GLY A 18 0.61 -8.15 5.33
N LEU A 19 -0.72 -8.01 5.41
CA LEU A 19 -1.46 -8.15 6.66
C LEU A 19 -1.42 -9.58 7.19
N ILE A 20 -1.60 -10.58 6.32
CA ILE A 20 -1.49 -11.98 6.71
C ILE A 20 -0.08 -12.25 7.24
N THR A 21 0.95 -11.85 6.49
CA THR A 21 2.35 -12.05 6.90
C THR A 21 2.67 -11.31 8.20
N GLY A 22 2.20 -10.07 8.36
CA GLY A 22 2.41 -9.28 9.57
C GLY A 22 1.71 -9.86 10.79
N VAL A 23 0.48 -10.36 10.63
CA VAL A 23 -0.28 -11.02 11.71
C VAL A 23 0.33 -12.38 12.05
N LEU A 24 0.82 -13.14 11.07
CA LEU A 24 1.51 -14.42 11.32
C LEU A 24 2.89 -14.23 11.98
N MET A 25 3.63 -13.19 11.59
CA MET A 25 4.94 -12.84 12.15
C MET A 25 4.84 -12.34 13.60
N ALA A 26 3.74 -11.67 13.96
CA ALA A 26 3.47 -11.20 15.31
C ALA A 26 2.36 -12.03 15.99
N PRO A 27 2.70 -13.20 16.58
CA PRO A 27 1.71 -14.03 17.25
C PRO A 27 1.29 -13.41 18.59
N ASP A 28 0.14 -12.75 18.59
CA ASP A 28 -0.58 -12.38 19.80
C ASP A 28 -1.58 -13.49 20.18
N SER A 29 -1.82 -13.71 21.48
CA SER A 29 -2.81 -14.70 21.92
C SER A 29 -4.22 -14.32 21.47
N GLY A 30 -5.00 -15.25 20.93
CA GLY A 30 -6.34 -14.96 20.36
C GLY A 30 -7.32 -14.21 21.29
N LYS A 31 -7.23 -14.43 22.61
CA LYS A 31 -7.99 -13.66 23.62
C LYS A 31 -7.59 -12.18 23.65
N LYS A 32 -6.29 -11.90 23.54
CA LYS A 32 -5.74 -10.54 23.46
C LYS A 32 -6.09 -9.90 22.12
N THR A 33 -6.01 -10.63 21.00
CA THR A 33 -6.38 -10.13 19.67
C THR A 33 -7.85 -9.70 19.61
N ARG A 34 -8.78 -10.53 20.10
CA ARG A 34 -10.21 -10.18 20.11
C ARG A 34 -10.52 -8.97 21.00
N LYS A 35 -9.83 -8.86 22.15
CA LYS A 35 -9.95 -7.71 23.06
C LYS A 35 -9.34 -6.43 22.47
N LYS A 36 -8.19 -6.55 21.78
CA LYS A 36 -7.53 -5.46 21.04
C LYS A 36 -8.36 -5.00 19.86
N ILE A 37 -9.05 -5.88 19.12
CA ILE A 37 -9.99 -5.47 18.08
C ILE A 37 -11.14 -4.68 18.71
N ALA A 38 -11.79 -5.22 19.75
CA ALA A 38 -12.95 -4.57 20.36
C ALA A 38 -12.64 -3.17 20.95
N LYS A 39 -11.49 -2.98 21.61
CA LYS A 39 -11.08 -1.66 22.14
C LYS A 39 -10.36 -0.81 21.10
N GLY A 40 -9.38 -1.39 20.44
CA GLY A 40 -8.49 -0.72 19.51
C GLY A 40 -9.22 -0.24 18.27
N THR A 41 -10.25 -0.91 17.75
CA THR A 41 -10.98 -0.39 16.57
C THR A 41 -11.64 0.96 16.87
N LYS A 42 -12.22 1.16 18.05
CA LYS A 42 -12.88 2.42 18.40
C LYS A 42 -11.87 3.55 18.63
N GLU A 43 -10.77 3.26 19.31
CA GLU A 43 -9.68 4.22 19.56
C GLU A 43 -8.91 4.54 18.27
N LEU A 44 -8.55 3.54 17.47
CA LEU A 44 -7.87 3.71 16.19
C LEU A 44 -8.70 4.55 15.22
N VAL A 45 -10.01 4.34 15.13
CA VAL A 45 -10.86 5.15 14.25
C VAL A 45 -10.90 6.60 14.74
N SER A 46 -11.00 6.84 16.05
CA SER A 46 -10.99 8.21 16.60
C SER A 46 -9.65 8.91 16.33
N THR A 47 -8.54 8.27 16.73
CA THR A 47 -7.19 8.82 16.56
C THR A 47 -6.79 8.94 15.09
N ALA A 48 -7.19 8.00 14.25
CA ALA A 48 -6.94 8.09 12.81
C ALA A 48 -7.73 9.24 12.19
N ASN A 49 -8.99 9.46 12.56
CA ASN A 49 -9.76 10.58 12.03
C ASN A 49 -9.18 11.93 12.45
N GLU A 50 -8.76 12.09 13.71
CA GLU A 50 -8.06 13.29 14.17
C GLU A 50 -6.73 13.49 13.43
N ALA A 51 -5.87 12.46 13.41
CA ALA A 51 -4.57 12.55 12.77
C ALA A 51 -4.68 12.79 11.27
N ILE A 52 -5.64 12.13 10.59
CA ILE A 52 -5.92 12.36 9.18
C ILE A 52 -6.43 13.77 8.99
N SER A 53 -7.34 14.29 9.80
CA SER A 53 -7.87 15.65 9.62
C SER A 53 -6.77 16.70 9.75
N GLU A 54 -5.97 16.65 10.82
CA GLU A 54 -4.83 17.57 11.00
C GLU A 54 -3.76 17.42 9.91
N LYS A 55 -3.43 16.18 9.54
CA LYS A 55 -2.41 15.92 8.51
C LYS A 55 -2.93 16.23 7.12
N MET A 56 -4.23 16.13 6.86
CA MET A 56 -4.82 16.33 5.54
C MET A 56 -4.96 17.81 5.21
N ASP A 57 -5.14 18.68 6.20
CA ASP A 57 -5.07 20.13 6.02
C ASP A 57 -3.63 20.59 5.70
N LEU A 58 -2.64 20.15 6.49
CA LEU A 58 -1.22 20.40 6.22
C LEU A 58 -0.74 19.73 4.92
N ALA A 59 -1.26 18.54 4.63
CA ALA A 59 -0.96 17.84 3.41
C ALA A 59 -1.52 18.62 2.24
N LYS A 60 -2.80 19.01 2.21
CA LYS A 60 -3.41 19.76 1.09
C LYS A 60 -2.59 20.98 0.68
N GLU A 61 -2.09 21.74 1.65
CA GLU A 61 -1.29 22.94 1.40
C GLU A 61 0.08 22.59 0.79
N LYS A 62 0.79 21.59 1.35
CA LYS A 62 2.06 21.09 0.78
C LYS A 62 1.87 20.23 -0.47
N TYR A 63 0.69 19.66 -0.69
CA TYR A 63 0.40 18.72 -1.75
C TYR A 63 0.42 19.44 -3.08
N SER A 64 -0.13 20.65 -3.19
CA SER A 64 -0.12 21.40 -4.45
C SER A 64 1.29 21.74 -4.92
N GLU A 65 2.18 22.17 -4.02
CA GLU A 65 3.55 22.58 -4.37
C GLU A 65 4.49 21.36 -4.54
N THR A 66 4.30 20.32 -3.72
CA THR A 66 5.12 19.10 -3.78
C THR A 66 4.65 18.14 -4.88
N MET A 67 3.35 18.10 -5.23
CA MET A 67 2.85 17.20 -6.27
C MET A 67 3.44 17.48 -7.63
N GLU A 68 3.70 18.72 -7.98
CA GLU A 68 4.21 19.05 -9.31
C GLU A 68 5.63 18.48 -9.51
N THR A 69 6.49 18.68 -8.51
CA THR A 69 7.85 18.13 -8.49
C THR A 69 7.86 16.62 -8.27
N ALA A 70 6.97 16.12 -7.41
CA ALA A 70 6.83 14.69 -7.12
C ALA A 70 6.28 13.93 -8.31
N LYS A 71 5.28 14.43 -9.05
CA LYS A 71 4.76 13.78 -10.26
C LYS A 71 5.85 13.56 -11.30
N GLY A 72 6.74 14.53 -11.52
CA GLY A 72 7.87 14.39 -12.44
C GLY A 72 8.85 13.27 -12.05
N LYS A 73 9.22 13.20 -10.76
CA LYS A 73 10.13 12.15 -10.25
C LYS A 73 9.43 10.79 -10.09
N TYR A 74 8.16 10.81 -9.74
CA TYR A 74 7.34 9.63 -9.52
C TYR A 74 7.02 8.93 -10.83
N ASN A 75 6.67 9.65 -11.90
CA ASN A 75 6.52 9.05 -13.22
C ASN A 75 7.83 8.41 -13.69
N SER A 76 8.96 9.10 -13.56
CA SER A 76 10.26 8.54 -13.97
C SER A 76 10.65 7.28 -13.18
N SER A 77 10.37 7.28 -11.87
CA SER A 77 10.67 6.14 -10.99
C SER A 77 9.68 4.98 -11.20
N LEU A 78 8.41 5.28 -11.43
CA LEU A 78 7.39 4.31 -11.79
C LEU A 78 7.67 3.69 -13.15
N GLU A 79 8.12 4.46 -14.13
CA GLU A 79 8.44 3.96 -15.47
C GLU A 79 9.63 3.02 -15.40
N THR A 80 10.66 3.38 -14.63
CA THR A 80 11.81 2.51 -14.35
C THR A 80 11.42 1.24 -13.58
N ALA A 81 10.56 1.37 -12.56
CA ALA A 81 10.07 0.24 -11.78
C ALA A 81 9.13 -0.66 -12.60
N ALA A 82 8.26 -0.07 -13.41
CA ALA A 82 7.36 -0.77 -14.32
C ALA A 82 8.16 -1.50 -15.40
N GLU A 83 9.24 -0.90 -15.92
CA GLU A 83 10.12 -1.52 -16.90
C GLU A 83 10.92 -2.69 -16.30
N LYS A 84 11.48 -2.53 -15.09
CA LYS A 84 12.12 -3.64 -14.36
C LYS A 84 11.13 -4.75 -14.03
N THR A 85 9.91 -4.40 -13.63
CA THR A 85 8.86 -5.38 -13.34
C THR A 85 8.41 -6.09 -14.61
N LYS A 86 8.22 -5.37 -15.72
CA LYS A 86 7.87 -5.94 -17.02
C LYS A 86 8.95 -6.91 -17.50
N ASN A 87 10.21 -6.51 -17.47
CA ASN A 87 11.33 -7.38 -17.86
C ASN A 87 11.49 -8.60 -16.94
N GLY A 88 11.23 -8.43 -15.64
CA GLY A 88 11.22 -9.54 -14.67
C GLY A 88 10.08 -10.52 -14.92
N VAL A 89 8.88 -10.02 -15.19
CA VAL A 89 7.69 -10.82 -15.51
C VAL A 89 7.85 -11.53 -16.86
N ASP A 90 8.39 -10.88 -17.89
CA ASP A 90 8.64 -11.50 -19.19
C ASP A 90 9.68 -12.62 -19.09
N LYS A 91 10.75 -12.44 -18.31
CA LYS A 91 11.74 -13.50 -18.03
C LYS A 91 11.13 -14.66 -17.24
N ALA A 92 10.35 -14.37 -16.21
CA ALA A 92 9.68 -15.39 -15.41
C ALA A 92 8.65 -16.18 -16.25
N SER A 93 7.89 -15.50 -17.10
CA SER A 93 6.94 -16.11 -18.03
C SER A 93 7.63 -17.03 -19.03
N LYS A 94 8.77 -16.60 -19.60
CA LYS A 94 9.60 -17.43 -20.48
C LYS A 94 10.19 -18.65 -19.78
N ALA A 95 10.59 -18.51 -18.52
CA ALA A 95 11.13 -19.60 -17.71
C ALA A 95 10.06 -20.59 -17.24
N LEU A 96 8.79 -20.19 -17.20
CA LEU A 96 7.66 -21.06 -16.86
C LEU A 96 7.13 -21.85 -18.07
N HIS A 97 7.40 -21.37 -19.29
CA HIS A 97 6.92 -21.97 -20.54
C HIS A 97 7.99 -22.79 -21.30
N ALA A 98 9.22 -22.85 -20.78
CA ALA A 98 10.30 -23.71 -21.27
C ALA A 98 10.38 -24.99 -20.43
#